data_AF-A0AAE9XSF7-F1
#
_entry.id   AF-A0AAE9XSF7-F1
#
_cell.length_a   1.000
_cell.length_b   1.000
_cell.length_c   1.000
_cell.angle_alpha   90.00
_cell.angle_beta   90.00
_cell.angle_gamma   90.00
#
_symmetry.space_group_name_H-M   'P 1'
#
loop_
_entity.id
_entity.type
_entity.pdbx_description
1 polymer ?
#
loop_
_entity_poly.entity_id
_entity_poly.type
_entity_poly.pdbx_seq_one_letter_code
_entity_poly.pdbx_strand_id
1 'polypeptide(L)' 'MSKLKKVSFIVILAALAGGTIFLLTWDIPAPAQPVTKTLNDDRFPS' A
#
# COMPACT_ATOMS: atom_id res chain seq x y z
N MET A 1 -11.11 31.46 0.51
CA MET A 1 -10.13 30.33 0.51
C MET A 1 -8.84 30.82 -0.15
N SER A 2 -7.70 30.78 0.54
CA SER A 2 -6.41 31.04 -0.13
C SER A 2 -6.23 30.04 -1.28
N LYS A 3 -5.64 30.48 -2.41
CA LYS A 3 -5.38 29.62 -3.58
C LYS A 3 -4.64 28.34 -3.16
N LEU A 4 -3.72 28.45 -2.21
CA LEU A 4 -2.99 27.32 -1.66
C LEU A 4 -3.93 26.30 -0.99
N LYS A 5 -4.83 26.76 -0.12
CA LYS A 5 -5.80 25.88 0.58
C LYS A 5 -6.70 25.15 -0.41
N LYS A 6 -7.12 25.82 -1.50
CA LYS A 6 -7.95 25.22 -2.55
C LYS A 6 -7.17 24.14 -3.31
N VAL A 7 -5.92 24.41 -3.68
CA VAL A 7 -5.05 23.44 -4.37
C VAL A 7 -4.78 22.23 -3.48
N SER A 8 -4.39 22.44 -2.21
CA SER A 8 -4.15 21.36 -1.26
C SER A 8 -5.38 20.45 -1.10
N PHE A 9 -6.58 21.04 -1.01
CA PHE A 9 -7.82 20.27 -0.91
C PHE A 9 -8.08 19.39 -2.12
N ILE A 10 -7.88 19.92 -3.34
CA ILE A 10 -8.05 19.16 -4.58
C ILE A 10 -7.02 18.02 -4.68
N VAL A 11 -5.76 18.27 -4.32
CA VAL A 11 -4.71 17.24 -4.32
C VAL A 11 -5.04 16.09 -3.37
N ILE A 12 -5.51 16.41 -2.16
CA ILE A 12 -5.92 15.39 -1.19
C ILE A 12 -7.09 14.55 -1.75
N LEU A 13 -8.10 15.20 -2.32
CA LEU A 13 -9.23 14.51 -2.95
C LEU A 13 -8.79 13.59 -4.09
N ALA A 14 -7.87 14.06 -4.95
CA ALA A 14 -7.34 13.27 -6.05
C ALA A 14 -6.53 12.08 -5.55
N ALA A 15 -5.71 12.25 -4.52
CA ALA A 15 -4.92 11.18 -3.92
C ALA A 15 -5.82 10.11 -3.27
N LEU A 16 -6.86 10.53 -2.55
CA LEU A 16 -7.82 9.60 -1.93
C LEU A 16 -8.62 8.83 -2.97
N ALA A 17 -9.15 9.52 -3.98
CA ALA A 17 -9.93 8.89 -5.05
C ALA A 17 -9.05 7.93 -5.88
N GLY A 18 -7.88 8.41 -6.34
CA GLY A 18 -6.92 7.60 -7.10
C GLY A 18 -6.41 6.40 -6.31
N GLY A 19 -6.02 6.61 -5.05
CA GLY A 19 -5.56 5.55 -4.16
C GLY A 19 -6.64 4.50 -3.89
N THR A 20 -7.90 4.92 -3.71
CA THR A 20 -9.02 3.99 -3.51
C THR A 20 -9.27 3.14 -4.74
N ILE A 21 -9.37 3.76 -5.93
CA ILE A 21 -9.59 3.05 -7.19
C ILE A 21 -8.44 2.07 -7.46
N PHE A 22 -7.21 2.53 -7.26
CA PHE A 22 -6.02 1.72 -7.40
C PHE A 22 -6.07 0.49 -6.48
N LEU A 23 -6.36 0.65 -5.19
CA LEU A 23 -6.44 -0.47 -4.25
C LEU A 23 -7.58 -1.43 -4.57
N LEU A 24 -8.72 -0.93 -5.09
CA LEU A 24 -9.85 -1.76 -5.49
C LEU A 24 -9.59 -2.57 -6.76
N THR A 25 -8.72 -2.09 -7.64
CA THR A 25 -8.48 -2.68 -8.97
C THR A 25 -7.14 -3.37 -9.10
N TRP A 26 -6.21 -3.13 -8.18
CA TRP A 26 -4.90 -3.74 -8.20
C TRP A 26 -5.00 -5.21 -7.84
N ASP A 27 -4.73 -6.07 -8.83
CA ASP A 27 -4.49 -7.49 -8.62
C ASP A 27 -3.02 -7.70 -8.27
N ILE A 28 -2.73 -8.05 -7.01
CA ILE A 28 -1.34 -8.23 -6.55
C ILE A 28 -0.84 -9.56 -7.13
N PRO A 29 0.14 -9.54 -8.04
CA PRO A 29 0.63 -10.78 -8.63
C PRO A 29 1.32 -11.64 -7.57
N ALA A 30 1.28 -12.95 -7.78
CA ALA A 30 2.04 -13.87 -6.95
C ALA A 30 3.55 -13.52 -6.97
N PRO A 31 4.30 -13.81 -5.89
CA PRO A 31 5.74 -13.61 -5.87
C PRO A 31 6.41 -14.29 -7.07
N ALA A 32 7.25 -13.55 -7.80
CA ALA A 32 7.95 -14.08 -8.97
C ALA A 32 8.96 -15.18 -8.64
N GLN A 33 9.31 -15.34 -7.36
CA GLN A 33 10.27 -16.32 -6.87
C GLN A 33 9.70 -17.08 -5.67
N PRO A 34 10.06 -18.37 -5.48
CA PRO A 34 9.63 -19.16 -4.33
C PRO A 34 10.01 -18.48 -3.00
N VAL A 35 9.01 -18.31 -2.12
CA VAL A 35 9.25 -17.78 -0.77
C VAL A 35 9.68 -18.92 0.14
N THR A 36 10.97 -18.98 0.47
CA THR A 36 11.47 -19.92 1.48
C THR A 36 11.15 -19.36 2.86
N LYS A 37 10.21 -19.98 3.56
CA LYS A 37 9.91 -19.65 4.96
C LYS A 37 10.97 -20.32 5.84
N THR A 38 11.97 -19.55 6.28
CA THR A 38 12.88 -20.00 7.32
C THR A 38 12.17 -19.87 8.67
N LEU A 39 11.88 -20.99 9.31
CA LEU A 39 11.40 -20.97 10.69
C LEU A 39 12.60 -20.64 11.57
N ASN A 40 12.51 -19.55 12.34
CA ASN A 40 13.61 -19.17 13.21
C ASN A 40 13.74 -20.20 14.35
N ASP A 41 14.92 -20.79 14.49
CA ASP A 41 15.23 -21.76 15.53
C ASP A 41 15.10 -21.19 16.95
N ASP A 42 15.18 -19.87 17.12
CA ASP A 42 14.89 -19.15 18.39
C ASP A 42 13.47 -19.43 18.93
N ARG A 43 12.59 -19.96 18.08
CA ARG A 43 11.18 -20.29 18.40
C ARG A 43 11.02 -21.67 19.03
N PHE A 44 12.05 -22.49 19.04
CA PHE A 44 12.02 -23.84 19.59
C PHE A 44 12.80 -23.89 20.91
N PRO A 45 12.12 -23.87 22.08
CA PRO A 45 12.79 -24.06 23.35
C PRO A 45 13.34 -25.49 23.45
N SER A 46 14.57 -25.60 23.96
CA SER A 46 15.28 -26.86 24.28
C SER A 46 14.79 -27.51 25.56
#